data_AF-A0A950ZTI3-F1
#
_entry.id   AF-A0A950ZTI3-F1
#
_cell.length_a   1.000
_cell.length_b   1.000
_cell.length_c   1.000
_cell.angle_alpha   90.00
_cell.angle_beta   90.00
_cell.angle_gamma   90.00
#
_symmetry.space_group_name_H-M   'P 1'
#
loop_
_entity.id
_entity.type
_entity.pdbx_description
1 polymer ?
#
loop_
_entity_poly.entity_id
_entity_poly.type
_entity_poly.pdbx_seq_one_letter_code
_entity_poly.pdbx_strand_id
1 'polypeptide(L)'
;MAHRGVRGPIGSFVLLNLRLVNDQTLENATGVGTPPWTWPADEQVIDLLHKAVYAFTTGFVADWLVSSQAGTPRPRRPWVLR
;
A
#
# COMPACT_ATOMS: atom_id res chain seq x y z
N MET A 1 -8.36 2.97 0.23
CA MET A 1 -7.98 2.48 1.58
C MET A 1 -8.19 3.54 2.65
N ALA A 2 -7.58 4.72 2.51
CA ALA A 2 -7.69 5.84 3.46
C ALA A 2 -9.13 6.23 3.85
N HIS A 3 -10.02 6.42 2.87
CA HIS A 3 -11.44 6.75 3.12
C HIS A 3 -12.18 5.70 3.96
N ARG A 4 -11.77 4.42 3.90
CA ARG A 4 -12.35 3.33 4.71
C ARG A 4 -11.57 3.07 6.00
N GLY A 5 -10.67 3.97 6.38
CA GLY A 5 -9.95 3.92 7.65
C GLY A 5 -8.61 3.16 7.63
N VAL A 6 -8.17 2.64 6.48
CA VAL A 6 -6.82 2.05 6.33
C VAL A 6 -5.88 3.16 5.87
N ARG A 7 -5.17 3.76 6.83
CA ARG A 7 -4.39 5.00 6.71
C ARG A 7 -3.14 4.96 7.59
N GLY A 8 -2.32 5.99 7.49
CA GLY A 8 -1.06 6.15 8.18
C GLY A 8 0.05 5.22 7.65
N PRO A 9 1.16 5.11 8.38
CA PRO A 9 2.31 4.30 7.96
C PRO A 9 1.96 2.83 7.73
N ILE A 10 1.08 2.25 8.55
CA ILE A 10 0.64 0.85 8.39
C ILE A 10 -0.20 0.68 7.14
N GLY A 11 -1.14 1.61 6.86
CA GLY A 11 -1.92 1.58 5.62
C GLY A 11 -1.04 1.71 4.37
N SER A 12 -0.01 2.54 4.44
CA SER A 12 0.98 2.70 3.37
C SER A 12 1.87 1.46 3.21
N PHE A 13 2.24 0.80 4.30
CA PHE A 13 2.98 -0.46 4.26
C PHE A 13 2.14 -1.59 3.64
N VAL A 14 0.83 -1.65 3.93
CA VAL A 14 -0.09 -2.58 3.26
C VAL A 14 -0.18 -2.27 1.76
N LEU A 15 -0.24 -0.98 1.37
CA LEU A 15 -0.22 -0.57 -0.03
C LEU A 15 1.06 -1.01 -0.76
N LEU A 16 2.22 -0.87 -0.11
CA LEU A 16 3.51 -1.33 -0.64
C LEU A 16 3.47 -2.84 -0.97
N ASN A 17 3.03 -3.66 -0.01
CA ASN A 17 2.93 -5.11 -0.21
C ASN A 17 1.93 -5.47 -1.31
N LEU A 18 0.78 -4.78 -1.37
CA LEU A 18 -0.19 -4.97 -2.43
C LEU A 18 0.42 -4.66 -3.80
N ARG A 19 1.25 -3.60 -3.88
CA ARG A 19 1.93 -3.22 -5.12
C ARG A 19 2.95 -4.28 -5.54
N LEU A 20 3.78 -4.75 -4.62
CA LEU A 20 4.78 -5.80 -4.88
C LEU A 20 4.12 -7.09 -5.39
N VAL A 21 3.11 -7.58 -4.68
CA VAL A 21 2.43 -8.84 -5.04
C VAL A 21 1.70 -8.70 -6.38
N ASN A 22 1.00 -7.59 -6.62
CA ASN A 22 0.28 -7.37 -7.87
C ASN A 22 1.24 -7.36 -9.06
N ASP A 23 2.31 -6.57 -8.96
CA ASP A 23 3.31 -6.39 -10.01
C ASP A 23 3.98 -7.74 -10.36
N GLN A 24 4.53 -8.40 -9.34
CA GLN A 24 5.21 -9.68 -9.54
C GLN A 24 4.28 -10.77 -10.08
N THR A 25 3.01 -10.79 -9.64
CA THR A 25 2.03 -11.77 -10.13
C THR A 25 1.76 -11.56 -11.61
N LEU A 26 1.53 -10.30 -12.03
CA LEU A 26 1.22 -9.99 -13.42
C LEU A 26 2.42 -10.22 -14.34
N GLU A 27 3.62 -9.80 -13.92
CA GLU A 27 4.84 -9.99 -14.70
C GLU A 27 5.20 -11.47 -14.86
N ASN A 28 5.09 -12.26 -13.79
CA ASN A 28 5.32 -13.70 -13.86
C ASN A 28 4.25 -14.41 -14.70
N ALA A 29 2.98 -14.03 -14.56
CA ALA A 29 1.89 -14.64 -15.31
C ALA A 29 1.96 -14.35 -16.81
N THR A 30 2.54 -13.21 -17.19
CA THR A 30 2.71 -12.81 -18.59
C THR A 30 4.06 -13.22 -19.18
N GLY A 31 5.00 -13.70 -18.35
CA GLY A 31 6.36 -14.04 -18.77
C GLY A 31 7.23 -12.84 -19.10
N VAL A 32 6.77 -11.62 -18.78
CA VAL A 32 7.54 -10.37 -18.98
C VAL A 32 8.65 -10.25 -17.93
N GLY A 33 8.43 -10.80 -16.74
CA GLY A 33 9.41 -10.80 -15.65
C GLY A 33 9.88 -12.19 -15.24
N THR A 34 10.90 -12.22 -14.40
CA THR A 34 11.36 -13.42 -13.70
C THR A 34 11.12 -13.29 -12.20
N PRO A 35 11.12 -14.39 -11.44
CA PRO A 35 10.93 -14.32 -10.00
C PRO A 35 12.00 -13.45 -9.32
N PRO A 36 11.66 -12.66 -8.30
CA PRO A 36 12.51 -11.58 -7.81
C PRO A 36 13.78 -12.10 -7.12
N TRP A 37 13.75 -13.31 -6.57
CA TRP A 37 14.94 -13.97 -6.00
C TRP A 37 15.96 -14.42 -7.05
N THR A 38 15.68 -14.23 -8.35
CA THR A 38 16.64 -14.46 -9.44
C THR A 38 17.40 -13.20 -9.85
N TRP A 39 16.97 -12.02 -9.36
CA TRP A 39 17.57 -10.74 -9.73
C TRP A 39 18.82 -10.43 -8.90
N PRO A 40 19.75 -9.62 -9.43
CA PRO A 40 20.79 -8.97 -8.64
C PRO A 40 20.22 -8.24 -7.41
N ALA A 41 20.94 -8.25 -6.29
CA ALA A 41 20.45 -7.70 -5.03
C ALA A 41 20.23 -6.18 -5.07
N ASP A 42 21.05 -5.46 -5.83
CA ASP A 42 20.92 -4.03 -6.09
C ASP A 42 19.63 -3.69 -6.84
N GLU A 43 19.25 -4.49 -7.84
CA GLU A 43 17.98 -4.32 -8.56
C GLU A 43 16.78 -4.55 -7.62
N GLN A 44 16.84 -5.58 -6.76
CA GLN A 44 15.78 -5.82 -5.76
C GLN A 44 15.65 -4.64 -4.78
N VAL A 45 16.78 -4.06 -4.35
CA VAL A 45 16.77 -2.89 -3.46
C VAL A 45 16.16 -1.67 -4.15
N ILE A 46 16.51 -1.42 -5.41
CA ILE A 46 15.95 -0.31 -6.19
C ILE A 46 14.44 -0.48 -6.35
N ASP A 47 13.98 -1.70 -6.65
CA ASP A 47 12.56 -1.98 -6.82
C ASP A 47 11.76 -1.75 -5.53
N LEU A 48 12.25 -2.29 -4.41
CA LEU A 48 11.64 -2.10 -3.10
C LEU A 48 11.61 -0.62 -2.70
N LEU A 49 12.70 0.11 -2.92
CA LEU A 49 12.80 1.53 -2.59
C LEU A 49 11.83 2.37 -3.44
N HIS A 50 11.79 2.12 -4.75
CA HIS A 50 10.88 2.83 -5.64
C HIS A 50 9.42 2.61 -5.24
N LYS A 51 9.03 1.35 -5.01
CA LYS A 51 7.66 1.00 -4.58
C LYS A 51 7.35 1.54 -3.19
N ALA A 52 8.32 1.59 -2.29
CA ALA A 52 8.16 2.21 -0.97
C ALA A 52 7.90 3.71 -1.09
N VAL A 53 8.73 4.45 -1.81
CA VAL A 53 8.52 5.89 -2.06
C VAL A 53 7.13 6.12 -2.67
N TYR A 54 6.78 5.36 -3.70
CA TYR A 54 5.46 5.44 -4.32
C TYR A 54 4.32 5.21 -3.31
N ALA A 55 4.38 4.12 -2.53
CA ALA A 55 3.30 3.75 -1.61
C ALA A 55 3.16 4.74 -0.44
N PHE A 56 4.27 5.19 0.15
CA PHE A 56 4.23 6.13 1.28
C PHE A 56 3.86 7.55 0.85
N THR A 57 4.34 8.04 -0.29
CA THR A 57 3.91 9.34 -0.82
C THR A 57 2.43 9.30 -1.20
N THR A 58 1.97 8.26 -1.90
CA THR A 58 0.55 8.12 -2.25
C THR A 58 -0.33 7.98 -1.01
N GLY A 59 0.10 7.19 -0.03
CA GLY A 59 -0.61 7.03 1.24
C GLY A 59 -0.74 8.35 2.00
N PHE A 60 0.36 9.12 2.11
CA PHE A 60 0.36 10.44 2.73
C PHE A 60 -0.59 11.41 2.02
N VAL A 61 -0.53 11.50 0.69
CA VAL A 61 -1.42 12.36 -0.09
C VAL A 61 -2.88 11.94 0.06
N ALA A 62 -3.17 10.63 0.01
CA ALA A 62 -4.52 10.11 0.18
C ALA A 62 -5.08 10.40 1.58
N ASP A 63 -4.26 10.25 2.62
CA ASP A 63 -4.64 10.56 3.99
C ASP A 63 -4.89 12.04 4.20
N TRP A 64 -4.07 12.90 3.59
CA TRP A 64 -4.24 14.35 3.61
C TRP A 64 -5.55 14.76 2.92
N LEU A 65 -5.80 14.23 1.72
CA LEU A 65 -7.04 14.51 0.97
C LEU A 65 -8.28 14.02 1.73
N VAL A 66 -8.24 12.83 2.32
CA VAL A 66 -9.37 12.32 3.12
C VAL A 66 -9.55 13.15 4.39
N SER A 67 -8.48 13.55 5.07
CA SER A 67 -8.58 14.43 6.25
C SER A 67 -9.15 15.81 5.90
N SER A 68 -8.89 16.30 4.69
CA SER A 68 -9.45 17.56 4.19
C SER A 68 -10.95 17.47 3.84
N GLN A 69 -11.47 16.26 3.61
CA GLN A 69 -12.87 16.02 3.20
C GLN A 69 -13.73 15.33 4.26
N ALA A 70 -13.13 14.66 5.25
CA ALA A 70 -13.84 13.81 6.20
C ALA A 70 -13.83 14.39 7.62
N GLY A 71 -15.03 14.69 8.13
CA GLY A 71 -15.26 14.72 9.58
C GLY A 71 -14.79 13.41 10.21
N THR A 72 -14.30 13.48 11.44
CA THR A 72 -13.76 12.34 12.20
C THR A 72 -14.65 11.10 12.05
N PRO A 73 -14.10 9.94 11.64
CA PRO A 73 -14.93 8.75 11.47
C PRO A 73 -15.62 8.40 12.78
N ARG A 74 -16.93 8.16 12.72
CA ARG A 74 -17.75 7.88 13.91
C ARG A 74 -17.13 6.71 14.69
N PRO A 75 -17.04 6.82 16.03
CA PRO A 75 -16.65 5.69 16.87
C PRO A 75 -17.48 4.45 16.55
N ARG A 76 -16.83 3.27 16.49
CA ARG A 76 -17.55 2.00 16.36
C ARG A 76 -18.55 1.90 17.51
N ARG A 77 -19.81 1.56 17.21
CA ARG A 77 -20.79 1.26 18.26
C ARG A 77 -20.31 0.04 19.06
N PRO A 78 -20.24 0.14 20.41
CA PRO A 78 -19.96 -1.00 21.26
C PRO A 78 -20.98 -2.11 21.01
N TRP A 79 -20.52 -3.37 21.03
CA TRP A 79 -21.37 -4.55 20.85
C TRP A 79 -22.37 -4.76 21.99
N VAL A 80 -22.19 -4.08 23.12
CA VAL A 80 -23.05 -4.14 24.32
C VAL A 80 -24.38 -3.39 24.14
N LEU A 81 -24.54 -2.63 23.04
CA LEU A 81 -25.74 -1.84 22.75
C LEU A 81 -26.73 -2.56 21.80
N ARG A 82 -26.77 -3.90 21.82
CA ARG A 82 -27.71 -4.72 21.04
C ARG A 82 -28.84 -5.24 21.91
#